data_AF-S8CC96-F1
#
_entry.id   AF-S8CC96-F1
#
_cell.length_a   1.000
_cell.length_b   1.000
_cell.length_c   1.000
_cell.angle_alpha   90.00
_cell.angle_beta   90.00
_cell.angle_gamma   90.00
#
_symmetry.space_group_name_H-M   'P 1'
#
loop_
_entity.id
_entity.type
_entity.pdbx_description
1 polymer ?
#
loop_
_entity_poly.entity_id
_entity_poly.type
_entity_poly.pdbx_seq_one_letter_code
_entity_poly.pdbx_strand_id
1 'polypeptide(L)'
;DPSNRDYKTEIRNKIDPDGYYMDRKILGLPTAGPLYVNDVKAAFRESALKWHPDKHQGPSQGDAEEKFKKCVSAYKSLCSALS
;
A
#
# COMPACT_ATOMS: atom_id res chain seq x y z
N ASP A 1 25.58 9.03 22.82
CA ASP A 1 24.93 7.73 22.63
C ASP A 1 23.74 7.92 21.69
N PRO A 2 23.81 7.45 20.43
CA PRO A 2 22.73 7.64 19.46
C PRO A 2 21.68 6.51 19.63
N SER A 3 21.06 6.41 20.81
CA SER A 3 20.06 5.38 21.12
C SER A 3 18.65 5.69 20.59
N ASN A 4 18.54 6.57 19.58
CA ASN A 4 17.24 7.04 19.08
C ASN A 4 17.13 6.85 17.56
N ARG A 5 17.12 5.60 17.11
CA ARG A 5 16.73 5.24 15.75
C ARG A 5 15.56 4.27 15.85
N ASP A 6 14.36 4.82 15.81
CA ASP A 6 13.04 4.18 15.67
C ASP A 6 13.02 2.73 15.17
N TYR A 7 13.32 1.78 16.07
CA TYR A 7 13.28 0.33 15.83
C TYR A 7 11.86 -0.24 15.94
N LYS A 8 10.82 0.59 15.80
CA LYS A 8 9.43 0.20 16.05
C LYS A 8 8.53 0.35 14.84
N THR A 9 9.02 0.06 13.64
CA THR A 9 8.17 -0.46 12.55
C THR A 9 8.97 -1.26 11.51
N GLU A 10 9.95 -2.05 11.95
CA GLU A 10 10.26 -3.24 11.18
C GLU A 10 9.06 -4.16 11.38
N ILE A 11 8.18 -4.23 10.35
CA ILE A 11 7.17 -5.28 10.24
C ILE A 11 7.83 -6.54 10.76
N ARG A 12 7.31 -7.06 11.88
CA ARG A 12 7.80 -8.28 12.51
C ARG A 12 7.78 -9.33 11.40
N ASN A 13 8.97 -9.65 10.88
CA ASN A 13 9.24 -10.62 9.83
C ASN A 13 8.91 -12.03 10.33
N LYS A 14 7.65 -12.26 10.67
CA LYS A 14 7.08 -13.58 10.88
C LYS A 14 5.86 -13.64 9.97
N ILE A 15 6.05 -14.45 8.93
CA ILE A 15 5.04 -15.04 8.06
C ILE A 15 4.92 -14.28 6.71
N ASP A 16 5.48 -14.96 5.70
CA ASP A 16 5.35 -14.73 4.25
C ASP A 16 6.26 -13.68 3.58
N PRO A 17 7.46 -14.08 3.09
CA PRO A 17 8.25 -13.27 2.14
C PRO A 17 7.48 -12.92 0.86
N ASP A 18 6.41 -13.65 0.53
CA ASP A 18 5.48 -13.37 -0.58
C ASP A 18 4.17 -12.68 -0.16
N GLY A 19 3.84 -12.67 1.14
CA GLY A 19 2.47 -12.39 1.63
C GLY A 19 1.99 -10.98 1.35
N TYR A 20 2.92 -10.03 1.25
CA TYR A 20 2.63 -8.62 0.97
C TYR A 20 3.33 -8.11 -0.29
N TYR A 21 4.03 -8.96 -1.05
CA TYR A 21 4.70 -8.55 -2.28
C TYR A 21 3.70 -7.99 -3.29
N MET A 22 2.57 -8.70 -3.46
CA MET A 22 1.51 -8.28 -4.38
C MET A 22 0.82 -7.00 -3.89
N ASP A 23 0.57 -6.89 -2.59
CA ASP A 23 -0.05 -5.69 -1.98
C ASP A 23 0.82 -4.44 -2.15
N ARG A 24 2.13 -4.57 -1.88
CA ARG A 24 3.11 -3.50 -2.12
C ARG A 24 3.11 -3.09 -3.59
N LYS A 25 3.14 -4.06 -4.51
CA LYS A 25 3.13 -3.82 -5.96
C LYS A 25 1.85 -3.13 -6.42
N ILE A 26 0.69 -3.49 -5.87
CA ILE A 26 -0.61 -2.88 -6.19
C ILE A 26 -0.63 -1.39 -5.81
N LEU A 27 -0.10 -1.05 -4.64
CA LEU A 27 0.01 0.34 -4.19
C LEU A 27 1.18 1.09 -4.87
N GLY A 28 2.06 0.41 -5.61
CA GLY A 28 3.25 1.03 -6.21
C GLY A 28 4.38 1.28 -5.21
N LEU A 29 4.39 0.54 -4.10
CA LEU A 29 5.39 0.62 -3.04
C LEU A 29 6.61 -0.27 -3.34
N PRO A 30 7.75 -0.01 -2.69
CA PRO A 30 8.92 -0.87 -2.78
C PRO A 30 8.60 -2.31 -2.37
N THR A 31 8.87 -3.27 -3.27
CA THR A 31 8.65 -4.71 -3.04
C THR A 31 9.62 -5.30 -2.03
N ALA A 32 10.73 -4.62 -1.76
CA ALA A 32 11.73 -4.98 -0.76
C ALA A 32 12.11 -3.77 0.08
N GLY A 33 12.59 -4.03 1.30
CA GLY A 33 13.01 -3.01 2.23
C GLY A 33 11.95 -2.61 3.26
N PRO A 34 12.30 -1.64 4.13
CA PRO A 34 11.42 -1.18 5.20
C PRO A 34 10.15 -0.59 4.62
N LEU A 35 9.03 -0.90 5.25
CA LEU A 35 7.73 -0.40 4.86
C LEU A 35 7.11 0.35 6.02
N TYR A 36 6.74 1.61 5.79
CA TYR A 36 6.15 2.46 6.81
C TYR A 36 4.66 2.73 6.52
N VAL A 37 3.88 2.90 7.59
CA VAL A 37 2.46 3.27 7.49
C VAL A 37 2.24 4.55 6.68
N ASN A 38 3.16 5.50 6.78
CA ASN A 38 3.09 6.75 6.03
C ASN A 38 3.19 6.50 4.52
N ASP A 39 4.07 5.60 4.08
CA ASP A 39 4.20 5.25 2.66
C ASP A 39 2.94 4.56 2.16
N VAL A 40 2.40 3.62 2.95
CA VAL A 40 1.15 2.91 2.63
C VAL A 40 -0.02 3.89 2.47
N LYS A 41 -0.12 4.90 3.36
CA LYS A 41 -1.13 5.97 3.27
C LYS A 41 -0.91 6.89 2.07
N ALA A 42 0.34 7.25 1.78
CA ALA A 42 0.67 8.10 0.63
C ALA A 42 0.33 7.42 -0.69
N ALA A 43 0.79 6.18 -0.87
CA ALA A 43 0.52 5.37 -2.05
C ALA A 43 -0.97 5.09 -2.28
N PHE A 44 -1.73 4.86 -1.20
CA PHE A 44 -3.19 4.74 -1.29
C PHE A 44 -3.85 6.03 -1.77
N ARG A 45 -3.43 7.19 -1.24
CA ARG A 45 -3.95 8.50 -1.68
C ARG A 45 -3.63 8.76 -3.15
N GLU A 46 -2.40 8.48 -3.59
CA GLU A 46 -2.02 8.63 -5.00
C GLU A 46 -2.83 7.71 -5.91
N SER A 47 -3.04 6.46 -5.50
CA SER A 47 -3.87 5.51 -6.24
C SER A 47 -5.34 5.95 -6.30
N ALA A 48 -5.88 6.48 -5.20
CA ALA A 48 -7.24 7.02 -5.14
C ALA A 48 -7.43 8.21 -6.09
N LEU A 49 -6.45 9.11 -6.16
CA LEU A 49 -6.46 10.24 -7.07
C LEU A 49 -6.30 9.81 -8.54
N LYS A 50 -5.48 8.78 -8.79
CA LYS A 50 -5.25 8.24 -10.13
C LYS A 50 -6.50 7.58 -10.71
N TRP A 51 -7.19 6.78 -9.91
CA TRP A 51 -8.39 6.04 -10.32
C TRP A 51 -9.70 6.75 -9.95
N HIS A 52 -9.65 8.04 -9.60
CA HIS A 52 -10.84 8.79 -9.21
C HIS A 52 -11.85 8.87 -10.37
N PRO A 53 -13.15 8.61 -10.15
CA PRO A 53 -14.17 8.57 -11.21
C PRO A 53 -14.30 9.91 -11.95
N ASP A 54 -13.99 11.03 -11.29
CA ASP A 54 -13.94 12.35 -11.92
C ASP A 54 -12.96 12.41 -13.10
N LYS A 55 -11.80 11.73 -12.97
CA LYS A 55 -10.77 11.66 -14.03
C LYS A 55 -10.98 10.51 -15.01
N HIS A 56 -11.82 9.54 -14.70
CA HIS A 56 -12.05 8.34 -15.52
C HIS A 56 -13.54 8.20 -15.82
N GLN A 57 -14.01 9.03 -16.76
CA GLN A 57 -15.37 8.99 -17.28
C GLN A 57 -15.42 8.10 -18.53
N GLY A 58 -16.42 7.23 -18.63
CA GLY A 58 -16.62 6.34 -19.78
C GLY A 58 -16.11 4.90 -19.56
N PRO A 59 -15.72 4.16 -20.61
CA PRO A 59 -15.46 2.71 -20.55
C PRO A 59 -14.33 2.30 -19.60
N SER A 60 -13.44 3.23 -19.23
CA SER A 60 -12.34 3.00 -18.30
C SER A 60 -12.73 3.08 -16.82
N GLN A 61 -13.99 3.45 -16.50
CA GLN A 61 -14.47 3.53 -15.12
C GLN A 61 -14.46 2.16 -14.43
N GLY A 62 -14.86 1.09 -15.14
CA GLY A 62 -14.85 -0.27 -14.58
C GLY A 62 -13.44 -0.73 -14.20
N ASP A 63 -12.46 -0.50 -15.07
CA ASP A 63 -11.05 -0.80 -14.81
C ASP A 63 -10.48 0.05 -13.67
N ALA A 64 -10.91 1.31 -13.56
CA ALA A 64 -10.52 2.21 -12.47
C ALA A 64 -11.03 1.70 -11.13
N GLU A 65 -12.30 1.31 -11.08
CA GLU A 65 -12.94 0.78 -9.88
C GLU A 65 -12.29 -0.52 -9.42
N GLU A 66 -11.96 -1.44 -10.34
CA GLU A 66 -11.29 -2.68 -10.02
C GLU A 66 -9.90 -2.42 -9.41
N LYS A 67 -9.13 -1.50 -10.01
CA LYS A 67 -7.81 -1.12 -9.50
C LYS A 67 -7.91 -0.40 -8.16
N PHE A 68 -8.92 0.44 -7.96
CA PHE A 68 -9.18 1.08 -6.68
C PHE A 68 -9.52 0.05 -5.58
N LYS A 69 -10.39 -0.93 -5.87
CA LYS A 69 -10.71 -2.04 -4.95
C LYS A 69 -9.45 -2.83 -4.56
N LYS A 70 -8.58 -3.14 -5.52
CA LYS A 70 -7.28 -3.79 -5.27
C LYS A 70 -6.41 -2.94 -4.35
N CYS A 71 -6.32 -1.63 -4.59
CA CYS A 71 -5.56 -0.71 -3.73
C CYS A 71 -6.09 -0.66 -2.30
N VAL A 72 -7.42 -0.61 -2.11
CA VAL A 72 -8.04 -0.63 -0.79
C VAL A 72 -7.75 -1.95 -0.07
N SER A 73 -7.84 -3.08 -0.77
CA SER A 73 -7.55 -4.41 -0.22
C SER A 73 -6.10 -4.48 0.28
N ALA A 74 -5.16 -4.11 -0.58
CA ALA A 74 -3.73 -4.08 -0.25
C ALA A 74 -3.42 -3.14 0.93
N TYR A 75 -4.01 -1.94 0.93
CA TYR A 75 -3.86 -0.98 2.02
C TYR A 75 -4.35 -1.56 3.36
N LYS A 76 -5.50 -2.23 3.37
CA LYS A 76 -6.04 -2.85 4.59
C LYS A 76 -5.13 -3.96 5.11
N SER A 77 -4.66 -4.85 4.24
CA SER A 77 -3.71 -5.93 4.60
C SER A 77 -2.44 -5.35 5.21
N LEU A 78 -1.82 -4.37 4.53
CA LEU A 78 -0.60 -3.73 5.00
C LEU A 78 -0.79 -2.94 6.28
N CYS A 79 -1.88 -2.17 6.40
CA CYS A 79 -2.18 -1.41 7.61
C CYS A 79 -2.46 -2.32 8.81
N SER A 80 -3.12 -3.46 8.59
CA SER A 80 -3.32 -4.49 9.62
C SER A 80 -2.00 -5.13 10.05
N ALA A 81 -1.07 -5.34 9.12
CA ALA A 81 0.25 -5.89 9.41
C ALA A 81 1.18 -4.88 10.12
N LEU A 82 0.95 -3.59 9.90
CA LEU A 82 1.71 -2.48 10.51
C LEU A 82 1.17 -2.03 11.87
N SER A 83 -0.02 -2.49 12.26
CA SER A 83 -0.73 -2.05 13.49
C SER A 83 -0.30 -2.79 14.76
#